data_AF-A0A3M2DKP0-F1
#
_entry.id   AF-A0A3M2DKP0-F1
#
_cell.length_a   1.000
_cell.length_b   1.000
_cell.length_c   1.000
_cell.angle_alpha   90.00
_cell.angle_beta   90.00
_cell.angle_gamma   90.00
#
_symmetry.space_group_name_H-M   'P 1'
#
loop_
_entity.id
_entity.type
_entity.pdbx_description
1 polymer ?
#
loop_
_entity_poly.entity_id
_entity_poly.type
_entity_poly.pdbx_seq_one_letter_code
_entity_poly.pdbx_strand_id
1 'polypeptide(L)' 'MKKVLFATTALVATAGVAAADVSISGYAEMGVIGGTGMDAQFHTDIDATFSMSGTTDNGLTFGASVDL' A
#
# COMPACT_ATOMS: atom_id res chain seq x y z
N MET A 1 17.32 35.55 -20.18
CA MET A 1 16.92 35.45 -18.76
C MET A 1 15.48 34.93 -18.52
N LYS A 2 14.86 34.19 -19.46
CA LYS A 2 13.44 33.73 -19.35
C LYS A 2 13.29 32.22 -19.09
N LYS A 3 14.41 31.49 -18.98
CA LYS A 3 14.45 30.02 -18.95
C LYS A 3 14.39 29.43 -17.54
N VAL A 4 14.91 30.16 -16.54
CA VAL A 4 14.88 29.75 -15.13
C VAL A 4 13.45 29.64 -14.60
N LEU A 5 12.56 30.56 -14.98
CA LEU A 5 11.20 30.61 -14.45
C LEU A 5 10.33 29.41 -14.88
N PHE A 6 10.55 28.87 -16.08
CA PHE A 6 9.85 27.66 -16.55
C PHE A 6 10.41 26.37 -15.92
N ALA A 7 11.73 26.33 -15.67
CA ALA A 7 12.35 25.18 -15.02
C ALA A 7 11.88 25.03 -13.57
N THR A 8 11.68 26.15 -12.85
CA THR A 8 11.19 26.10 -11.47
C THR A 8 9.70 25.73 -11.36
N THR A 9 8.84 26.18 -12.29
CA THR A 9 7.43 25.76 -12.29
C THR A 9 7.26 24.29 -12.64
N ALA A 10 8.08 23.76 -13.54
CA ALA A 10 8.09 22.33 -13.84
C ALA A 10 8.63 21.48 -12.68
N LEU A 11 9.68 21.94 -11.98
CA LEU A 11 10.22 21.26 -10.80
C LEU A 11 9.22 21.25 -9.63
N VAL A 12 8.52 22.35 -9.39
CA VAL A 12 7.44 22.44 -8.39
C VAL A 12 6.23 21.59 -8.81
N ALA A 13 5.91 21.51 -10.10
CA ALA A 13 4.85 20.65 -10.60
C ALA A 13 5.16 19.15 -10.44
N THR A 14 6.44 18.75 -10.40
CA THR A 14 6.85 17.38 -10.09
C THR A 14 7.08 17.12 -8.60
N ALA A 15 7.45 18.16 -7.83
CA ALA A 15 7.62 18.07 -6.38
C ALA A 15 6.30 18.08 -5.62
N GLY A 16 5.24 18.70 -6.16
CA GLY A 16 3.91 18.72 -5.58
C GLY A 16 3.05 17.48 -5.86
N VAL A 17 3.58 16.50 -6.60
CA VAL A 17 3.01 15.15 -6.61
C VAL A 17 3.64 14.44 -5.43
N ALA A 18 3.00 14.52 -4.26
CA ALA A 18 3.34 13.64 -3.14
C ALA A 18 3.40 12.22 -3.69
N ALA A 19 4.61 11.63 -3.74
CA ALA A 19 4.78 10.25 -4.14
C ALA A 19 4.10 9.41 -3.06
N ALA A 20 2.85 9.06 -3.31
CA ALA A 20 2.07 8.19 -2.45
C ALA A 20 2.36 6.76 -2.87
N ASP A 21 3.12 6.05 -2.06
CA ASP A 21 3.36 4.63 -2.24
C ASP A 21 2.24 3.87 -1.55
N VAL A 22 1.48 3.14 -2.36
CA VAL A 22 0.44 2.22 -1.90
C VAL A 22 0.83 0.83 -2.33
N SER A 23 0.90 -0.08 -1.36
CA SER A 23 1.08 -1.51 -1.61
C SER A 23 0.03 -2.31 -0.87
N ILE A 24 -0.37 -3.41 -1.51
CA ILE A 24 -1.26 -4.40 -0.95
C ILE A 24 -0.49 -5.71 -0.88
N SER A 25 -0.47 -6.33 0.29
CA SER A 25 0.10 -7.65 0.53
C SER A 25 -0.91 -8.50 1.29
N GLY A 26 -0.68 -9.81 1.33
CA GLY A 26 -1.56 -10.72 2.05
C GLY A 26 -1.36 -12.15 1.62
N TYR A 27 -2.20 -13.03 2.15
CA TYR A 27 -2.27 -14.42 1.75
C TYR A 27 -3.73 -14.89 1.67
N ALA A 28 -3.93 -15.97 0.94
CA ALA A 28 -5.19 -16.67 0.89
C ALA A 28 -4.92 -18.16 1.04
N GLU A 29 -5.65 -18.80 1.95
CA GLU A 29 -5.61 -20.24 2.21
C GLU A 29 -6.97 -20.87 1.86
N MET A 30 -6.93 -22.04 1.23
CA MET A 30 -8.10 -22.92 1.17
C MET A 30 -7.69 -24.36 1.42
N GLY A 31 -8.54 -25.07 2.15
CA GLY A 31 -8.31 -26.48 2.45
C GLY A 31 -9.55 -27.18 2.98
N VAL A 32 -9.33 -28.42 3.42
CA VAL A 32 -10.32 -29.19 4.16
C VAL A 32 -9.71 -29.50 5.51
N ILE A 33 -10.43 -29.17 6.57
CA ILE A 33 -10.06 -29.50 7.96
C ILE A 33 -11.05 -30.53 8.51
N GLY A 34 -10.60 -31.38 9.42
CA GLY A 34 -11.39 -32.51 9.94
C GLY A 34 -10.92 -33.86 9.41
N GLY A 35 -11.72 -34.92 9.62
CA GLY A 35 -11.36 -36.31 9.33
C GLY A 35 -11.60 -37.24 10.52
N THR A 36 -11.25 -38.52 10.40
CA THR A 36 -11.68 -39.63 11.27
C THR A 36 -11.90 -39.24 12.75
N GLY A 37 -13.17 -39.19 13.17
CA GLY A 37 -13.58 -38.75 14.51
C GLY A 37 -14.09 -37.30 14.60
N MET A 38 -14.02 -36.53 13.52
CA MET A 38 -14.53 -35.17 13.36
C MET A 38 -15.08 -34.97 11.94
N ASP A 39 -16.09 -34.13 11.77
CA ASP A 39 -16.64 -33.85 10.44
C ASP A 39 -15.65 -33.07 9.58
N ALA A 40 -15.53 -33.47 8.31
CA ALA A 40 -14.74 -32.74 7.34
C ALA A 40 -15.49 -31.47 6.90
N GLN A 41 -14.82 -30.34 6.92
CA GLN A 41 -15.37 -29.04 6.52
C GLN A 41 -14.36 -28.25 5.69
N PHE A 42 -14.86 -27.38 4.82
CA PHE A 42 -14.02 -26.43 4.10
C PHE A 42 -13.45 -25.40 5.07
N HIS A 43 -12.17 -25.12 4.92
CA HIS A 43 -11.49 -24.01 5.56
C HIS A 43 -11.07 -23.01 4.49
N THR A 44 -11.33 -21.75 4.75
CA THR A 44 -10.92 -20.63 3.92
C THR A 44 -10.47 -19.53 4.85
N ASP A 45 -9.29 -18.99 4.57
CA ASP A 45 -8.77 -17.84 5.30
C ASP A 45 -8.15 -16.85 4.31
N ILE A 46 -8.35 -15.56 4.57
CA ILE A 46 -7.89 -14.49 3.70
C ILE A 46 -7.48 -13.33 4.59
N ASP A 47 -6.22 -12.93 4.46
CA ASP A 47 -5.68 -11.76 5.12
C ASP A 47 -5.18 -10.76 4.09
N ALA A 48 -5.43 -9.48 4.34
CA ALA A 48 -4.98 -8.40 3.48
C ALA A 48 -4.46 -7.21 4.28
N THR A 49 -3.22 -6.83 3.99
CA THR A 49 -2.58 -5.65 4.56
C THR A 49 -2.45 -4.56 3.50
N PHE A 50 -2.96 -3.38 3.83
CA PHE A 50 -2.82 -2.16 3.03
C PHE A 50 -1.78 -1.26 3.68
N SER A 51 -0.68 -1.04 2.98
CA SER A 51 0.40 -0.16 3.42
C SER A 51 0.44 1.10 2.57
N MET A 52 0.35 2.27 3.22
CA MET A 52 0.35 3.58 2.57
C MET A 52 1.43 4.46 3.19
N SER A 53 2.23 5.10 2.36
CA SER A 53 3.17 6.14 2.79
C SER A 53 3.20 7.31 1.82
N GLY A 54 3.52 8.50 2.34
CA GLY A 54 3.77 9.70 1.56
C GLY A 54 4.86 10.55 2.20
N THR A 55 5.56 11.32 1.37
CA THR A 55 6.59 12.26 1.81
C THR A 55 6.21 13.68 1.38
N THR A 56 6.24 14.61 2.33
CA THR A 56 6.00 16.04 2.06
C THR A 56 7.21 16.67 1.36
N ASP A 57 7.00 17.81 0.69
CA ASP A 57 8.04 18.57 -0.02
C ASP A 57 9.25 18.96 0.88
N ASN A 58 9.03 19.02 2.20
CA ASN A 58 10.06 19.31 3.20
C ASN A 58 10.76 18.05 3.76
N GLY A 59 10.47 16.87 3.22
CA GLY A 59 11.13 15.61 3.55
C GLY A 59 10.53 14.82 4.73
N LEU A 60 9.39 15.25 5.29
CA LEU A 60 8.70 14.47 6.33
C LEU A 60 7.90 13.33 5.69
N THR A 61 8.22 12.09 6.06
CA THR A 61 7.46 10.89 5.68
C THR A 61 6.38 10.57 6.71
N PHE A 62 5.19 10.25 6.25
CA PHE A 62 4.04 9.81 7.04
C PHE A 62 3.37 8.61 6.37
N GLY A 63 2.57 7.85 7.11
CA GLY A 63 1.91 6.67 6.56
C GLY A 63 0.89 6.05 7.49
N ALA A 64 0.18 5.05 6.97
CA ALA A 64 -0.80 4.25 7.69
C ALA A 64 -0.77 2.80 7.19
N SER A 65 -1.07 1.87 8.09
CA SER A 65 -1.26 0.45 7.78
C SER A 65 -2.63 0.01 8.27
N VAL A 66 -3.36 -0.73 7.44
CA VAL A 66 -4.63 -1.37 7.80
C VAL A 66 -4.50 -2.85 7.53
N ASP A 67 -4.84 -3.67 8.51
CA ASP A 67 -4.77 -5.13 8.46
C ASP A 67 -6.18 -5.69 8.66
N LEU A 68 -6.58 -6.62 7.79
CA LEU A 68 -7.91 -7.22 7.73
C LEU A 68 -7.82 -8.73 7.80
#